data_AF-A0AAV5Z1T9-F1
#
_entry.id   AF-A0AAV5Z1T9-F1
#
_cell.length_a   1.000
_cell.length_b   1.000
_cell.length_c   1.000
_cell.angle_alpha   90.00
_cell.angle_beta   90.00
_cell.angle_gamma   90.00
#
_symmetry.space_group_name_H-M   'P 1'
#
loop_
_entity.id
_entity.type
_entity.pdbx_description
1 polymer ?
#
loop_
_entity_poly.entity_id
_entity_poly.type
_entity_poly.pdbx_seq_one_letter_code
_entity_poly.pdbx_strand_id
1 'polypeptide(L)' 'MEASRKPLAKVEGRKRMRLSGLTVAWRGTPSLDDWVAYIVTGTKSKKLILADHASERKVKGLLTRIQSLSKKEVEKLAKG' A
#
# COMPACT_ATOMS: atom_id res chain seq x y z
N MET A 1 -14.78 -27.31 9.41
CA MET A 1 -15.70 -26.21 9.76
C MET A 1 -15.17 -24.93 9.12
N GLU A 2 -15.69 -24.53 7.97
CA GLU A 2 -15.53 -23.15 7.52
C GLU A 2 -16.43 -22.30 8.42
N ALA A 3 -15.85 -21.74 9.48
CA ALA A 3 -16.52 -20.70 10.23
C ALA A 3 -16.86 -19.59 9.23
N SER A 4 -18.15 -19.34 9.02
CA SER A 4 -18.66 -18.17 8.30
C SER A 4 -18.17 -16.94 9.06
N ARG A 5 -16.95 -16.49 8.73
CA ARG A 5 -16.35 -15.30 9.32
C ARG A 5 -17.11 -14.12 8.72
N LYS A 6 -17.70 -13.30 9.59
CA LYS A 6 -18.19 -11.95 9.21
C LYS A 6 -17.17 -11.34 8.24
N PRO A 7 -17.59 -10.74 7.11
CA PRO A 7 -16.65 -10.09 6.21
C PRO A 7 -15.88 -9.06 7.03
N LEU A 8 -14.60 -9.37 7.26
CA LEU A 8 -13.70 -8.49 7.98
C LEU A 8 -13.70 -7.18 7.20
N ALA A 9 -14.10 -6.09 7.84
CA ALA A 9 -14.25 -4.81 7.16
C ALA A 9 -12.91 -4.43 6.51
N LYS A 10 -12.94 -4.14 5.20
CA LYS A 10 -11.75 -3.68 4.50
C LYS A 10 -11.31 -2.37 5.12
N VAL A 11 -10.04 -2.30 5.50
CA VAL A 11 -9.40 -1.07 5.95
C VAL A 11 -8.73 -0.45 4.74
N GLU A 12 -9.00 0.83 4.50
CA GLU A 12 -8.35 1.60 3.46
C GLU A 12 -7.72 2.86 4.05
N GLY A 13 -6.66 3.34 3.43
CA GLY A 13 -6.01 4.58 3.83
C GLY A 13 -5.24 5.22 2.70
N ARG A 14 -4.98 6.51 2.87
CA ARG A 14 -4.22 7.32 1.91
C ARG A 14 -3.40 8.35 2.66
N LYS A 15 -2.14 8.52 2.26
CA LYS A 15 -1.23 9.52 2.86
C LYS A 15 -0.32 10.12 1.79
N ARG A 16 -0.10 11.43 1.88
CA ARG A 16 0.94 12.12 1.11
C ARG A 16 2.28 11.96 1.82
N MET A 17 3.27 11.47 1.10
CA MET A 17 4.63 11.30 1.60
C MET A 17 5.34 12.64 1.65
N ARG A 18 5.99 12.93 2.78
CA ARG A 18 6.59 14.25 3.05
C ARG A 18 7.76 14.54 2.10
N LEU A 19 8.70 13.59 1.94
CA LEU A 19 9.91 13.84 1.16
C LEU A 19 9.67 13.70 -0.36
N SER A 20 8.99 12.64 -0.79
CA SER A 20 8.75 12.38 -2.22
C SER A 20 7.60 13.19 -2.82
N GLY A 21 6.71 13.75 -1.99
CA GLY A 21 5.49 14.43 -2.43
C GLY A 21 4.42 13.51 -3.03
N LEU A 22 4.71 12.21 -3.18
CA LEU A 22 3.81 11.20 -3.74
C LEU A 22 2.65 10.91 -2.79
N THR A 23 1.48 10.63 -3.35
CA THR A 23 0.35 10.12 -2.56
C THR A 23 0.33 8.60 -2.68
N VAL A 24 0.33 7.91 -1.54
CA VAL A 24 0.24 6.44 -1.48
C VAL A 24 -1.10 6.08 -0.87
N ALA A 25 -1.78 5.12 -1.49
CA ALA A 25 -2.98 4.50 -0.98
C ALA A 25 -2.70 3.04 -0.63
N TRP A 26 -3.42 2.52 0.35
CA TRP A 26 -3.37 1.12 0.73
C TRP A 26 -4.75 0.64 1.13
N ARG A 27 -4.96 -0.66 0.96
CA ARG A 27 -6.16 -1.34 1.44
C ARG A 27 -5.86 -2.79 1.73
N GLY A 28 -6.63 -3.37 2.64
CA GLY A 28 -6.55 -4.79 2.94
C GLY A 28 -7.52 -5.16 4.05
N THR A 29 -7.48 -6.43 4.42
CA THR A 29 -8.33 -6.99 5.45
C THR A 29 -7.44 -7.31 6.67
N PRO A 30 -7.77 -6.79 7.87
CA PRO A 30 -7.00 -7.10 9.07
C PRO A 30 -6.82 -8.61 9.24
N SER A 31 -5.63 -9.04 9.66
CA SER A 31 -5.26 -10.46 9.84
C SER A 31 -5.25 -11.34 8.57
N LEU A 32 -5.45 -10.79 7.37
CA LEU A 32 -5.22 -11.48 6.10
C LEU A 32 -3.99 -10.91 5.37
N ASP A 33 -3.43 -11.70 4.47
CA ASP A 33 -2.31 -11.31 3.59
C ASP A 33 -2.80 -10.77 2.23
N ASP A 34 -3.94 -10.07 2.23
CA ASP A 34 -4.55 -9.46 1.05
C ASP A 34 -4.27 -7.95 0.94
N TRP A 35 -3.31 -7.42 1.72
CA TRP A 35 -3.01 -5.99 1.69
C TRP A 35 -2.26 -5.60 0.43
N VAL A 36 -2.67 -4.47 -0.13
CA VAL A 36 -2.07 -3.85 -1.30
C VAL A 36 -1.72 -2.41 -0.98
N ALA A 37 -0.56 -1.94 -1.42
CA ALA A 37 -0.15 -0.54 -1.36
C ALA A 37 0.31 -0.07 -2.73
N TYR A 38 -0.12 1.11 -3.16
CA TYR A 38 0.19 1.66 -4.48
C TYR A 38 0.31 3.18 -4.46
N ILE A 39 1.12 3.71 -5.38
CA ILE A 39 1.20 5.15 -5.63
C ILE A 39 -0.05 5.56 -6.39
N VAL A 40 -0.74 6.58 -5.88
CA VAL A 40 -1.85 7.24 -6.57
C VAL A 40 -1.27 8.11 -7.67
N THR A 41 -1.38 7.63 -8.91
CA THR A 41 -1.04 8.38 -10.12
C THR A 41 -2.31 9.06 -10.65
N GLY A 42 -2.16 10.28 -11.18
CA GLY A 42 -3.29 11.01 -11.79
C GLY A 42 -3.74 10.44 -13.13
N THR A 43 -2.97 9.52 -13.71
CA THR A 43 -3.27 8.86 -14.98
C THR A 43 -3.81 7.45 -14.72
N LYS A 44 -4.91 7.09 -15.40
CA LYS A 44 -5.59 5.80 -15.24
C LYS A 44 -4.76 4.59 -15.74
N SER A 45 -3.65 4.82 -16.43
CA SER A 45 -2.94 3.81 -17.22
C SER A 45 -1.93 2.95 -16.46
N LYS A 46 -1.48 3.34 -15.26
CA LYS A 46 -0.58 2.47 -14.47
C LYS A 46 -0.63 2.81 -12.98
N LYS A 47 -1.18 1.88 -12.18
CA LYS A 47 -0.96 1.87 -10.72
C LYS A 47 0.45 1.34 -10.48
N LEU A 48 1.30 2.13 -9.84
CA LEU A 48 2.62 1.68 -9.42
C LEU A 48 2.46 0.98 -8.07
N ILE A 49 2.59 -0.35 -8.07
CA ILE A 49 2.34 -1.18 -6.89
C ILE A 49 3.61 -1.28 -6.06
N LEU A 50 3.52 -0.91 -4.78
CA LEU A 50 4.61 -1.00 -3.82
C LEU A 50 4.58 -2.30 -3.02
N ALA A 51 3.39 -2.86 -2.82
CA ALA A 51 3.18 -4.17 -2.22
C ALA A 51 1.89 -4.77 -2.76
N ASP A 52 1.93 -6.07 -3.06
CA ASP A 52 0.79 -6.87 -3.50
C ASP A 52 0.73 -8.15 -2.67
N HIS A 53 -0.49 -8.60 -2.34
CA HIS A 53 -0.72 -9.78 -1.50
C HIS A 53 0.21 -9.85 -0.27
N ALA A 54 0.21 -8.76 0.51
CA ALA A 54 1.08 -8.59 1.66
C ALA A 54 0.31 -8.64 2.98
N SER A 55 1.04 -8.90 4.07
CA SER A 55 0.50 -8.71 5.43
C SER A 55 0.37 -7.23 5.77
N GLU A 56 -0.57 -6.91 6.67
CA GLU A 56 -0.75 -5.56 7.22
C GLU A 56 0.58 -4.97 7.76
N ARG A 57 1.33 -5.79 8.50
CA ARG A 57 2.62 -5.40 9.09
C ARG A 57 3.62 -4.96 8.03
N LYS A 58 3.69 -5.70 6.91
CA LYS A 58 4.58 -5.39 5.79
C LYS A 58 4.20 -4.05 5.15
N VAL A 59 2.91 -3.81 4.94
CA VAL A 59 2.43 -2.53 4.40
C VAL A 59 2.73 -1.37 5.35
N LYS A 60 2.46 -1.50 6.65
CA LYS A 60 2.80 -0.43 7.63
C LYS A 60 4.30 -0.14 7.69
N GLY A 61 5.14 -1.18 7.69
CA GLY A 61 6.59 -1.02 7.66
C GLY A 61 7.08 -0.32 6.39
N LEU A 62 6.53 -0.69 5.24
CA LEU A 62 6.77 -0.01 3.97
C LEU A 62 6.38 1.48 4.04
N LEU A 63 5.19 1.80 4.55
CA LEU A 63 4.71 3.18 4.68
C LEU A 63 5.60 4.04 5.60
N THR A 64 6.20 3.44 6.63
CA THR A 64 7.20 4.13 7.47
C THR A 64 8.49 4.37 6.69
N ARG A 65 9.00 3.34 5.99
CA ARG A 65 10.25 3.43 5.21
C ARG A 65 10.18 4.48 4.10
N ILE A 66 9.10 4.53 3.33
CA ILE A 66 8.99 5.42 2.16
C ILE A 66 8.80 6.90 2.54
N GLN A 67 8.52 7.23 3.81
CA GLN A 67 8.38 8.62 4.25
C GLN A 67 9.67 9.42 4.11
N SER A 68 10.82 8.75 4.24
CA SER A 68 12.16 9.34 4.13
C SER A 68 12.84 9.08 2.79
N LEU A 69 12.11 8.60 1.78
CA LEU A 69 12.66 8.33 0.44
C LEU A 69 12.25 9.41 -0.56
N SER A 70 13.13 9.67 -1.51
CA SER A 70 12.86 10.55 -2.65
C SER A 70 11.85 9.92 -3.61
N LYS A 71 11.24 10.74 -4.47
CA LYS A 71 10.29 10.26 -5.49
C LYS A 71 10.87 9.14 -6.36
N LYS A 72 12.12 9.29 -6.81
CA LYS A 72 12.79 8.31 -7.68
C LYS A 72 12.97 6.96 -6.99
N GLU A 73 13.34 6.96 -5.72
CA GLU A 73 13.52 5.74 -4.94
C GLU A 73 12.20 5.01 -4.71
N VAL A 74 11.14 5.75 -4.37
CA VAL A 74 9.79 5.17 -4.18
C VAL A 74 9.25 4.60 -5.50
N GLU A 75 9.42 5.30 -6.62
CA GLU A 75 9.04 4.78 -7.93
C GLU A 75 9.85 3.56 -8.35
N LYS A 76 11.15 3.50 -8.00
CA LYS A 76 11.99 2.32 -8.24
C LYS A 76 11.47 1.11 -7.46
N LEU A 77 11.13 1.29 -6.18
CA LEU A 77 10.52 0.23 -5.37
C LEU A 77 9.21 -0.29 -5.97
N ALA A 78 8.44 0.57 -6.63
CA ALA A 78 7.15 0.21 -7.21
C ALA A 78 7.22 -0.45 -8.60
N LYS A 79 8.40 -0.47 -9.22
CA LYS A 79 8.60 -1.01 -10.57
C LYS A 79 9.22 -2.42 -10.56
N GLY A 80 9.72 -2.88 -9.41
CA GLY A 80 10.54 -4.09 -9.31
C GLY A 80 11.99 -3.80 -9.66
#